data_AF-A0A929HKW9-F1
#
_entry.id   AF-A0A929HKW9-F1
#
_cell.length_a   1.000
_cell.length_b   1.000
_cell.length_c   1.000
_cell.angle_alpha   90.00
_cell.angle_beta   90.00
_cell.angle_gamma   90.00
#
_symmetry.space_group_name_H-M   'P 1'
#
loop_
_entity.id
_entity.type
_entity.pdbx_description
1 polymer ?
#
loop_
_entity_poly.entity_id
_entity_poly.type
_entity_poly.pdbx_seq_one_letter_code
_entity_poly.pdbx_strand_id
1 'polypeptide(L)'
;MPGPRVVMHIDMNAFFASVEQRCNPGLRGKPIAVVGSSGRTVVTTCSYEARAFGVKTGMNKYEAKRVCPSLIFVIADNRKYIDTSTKIFSIF
;
A
#
# COMPACT_ATOMS: atom_id res chain seq x y z
N MET A 1 -3.31 33.95 28.03
CA MET A 1 -2.61 32.72 27.58
C MET A 1 -3.51 32.04 26.56
N PRO A 2 -3.07 31.80 25.31
CA PRO A 2 -3.84 30.93 24.42
C PRO A 2 -4.05 29.56 25.08
N GLY A 3 -5.22 28.94 24.88
CA GLY A 3 -5.51 27.61 25.41
C GLY A 3 -4.53 26.54 24.85
N PRO A 4 -4.51 25.33 25.44
CA PRO A 4 -3.60 24.27 25.00
C PRO A 4 -3.85 23.89 23.52
N ARG A 5 -2.78 23.63 22.77
CA ARG A 5 -2.85 23.18 21.38
C ARG A 5 -3.33 21.73 21.31
N VAL A 6 -4.22 21.44 20.36
CA VAL A 6 -4.61 20.07 19.98
C VAL A 6 -3.98 19.77 18.62
N VAL A 7 -3.29 18.64 18.50
CA VAL A 7 -2.63 18.19 17.26
C VAL A 7 -3.17 16.80 16.89
N MET A 8 -3.61 16.63 15.65
CA MET A 8 -4.10 15.36 15.11
C MET A 8 -3.18 14.89 13.98
N HIS A 9 -2.83 13.60 14.00
CA HIS A 9 -2.09 12.93 12.93
C HIS A 9 -2.98 11.89 12.28
N ILE A 10 -3.06 11.92 10.94
CA ILE A 10 -3.91 11.02 10.15
C ILE A 10 -3.00 10.24 9.19
N ASP A 11 -3.07 8.91 9.25
CA ASP A 11 -2.33 8.00 8.38
C ASP A 11 -3.29 7.07 7.63
N MET A 12 -2.98 6.81 6.36
CA MET A 12 -3.80 5.97 5.50
C MET A 12 -3.37 4.51 5.57
N ASN A 13 -4.28 3.65 6.00
CA ASN A 13 -4.08 2.20 6.05
C ASN A 13 -3.64 1.63 4.70
N ALA A 14 -2.48 0.96 4.69
CA ALA A 14 -1.92 0.24 3.53
C ALA A 14 -2.01 1.02 2.20
N PHE A 15 -1.75 2.34 2.25
CA PHE A 15 -2.16 3.32 1.25
C PHE A 15 -2.07 2.86 -0.23
N PHE A 16 -0.90 2.52 -0.77
CA PHE A 16 -0.84 2.15 -2.20
C PHE A 16 -1.59 0.85 -2.52
N ALA A 17 -1.58 -0.14 -1.63
CA ALA A 17 -2.34 -1.37 -1.84
C ALA A 17 -3.86 -1.08 -1.85
N SER A 18 -4.33 -0.24 -0.94
CA SER A 18 -5.74 0.19 -0.91
C SER A 18 -6.13 1.01 -2.13
N VAL A 19 -5.25 1.87 -2.65
CA VAL A 19 -5.49 2.59 -3.91
C VAL A 19 -5.58 1.60 -5.08
N GLU A 20 -4.66 0.65 -5.19
CA GLU A 20 -4.69 -0.34 -6.27
C GLU A 20 -5.94 -1.25 -6.20
N GLN A 21 -6.37 -1.66 -5.00
CA GLN A 21 -7.63 -2.40 -4.81
C GLN A 21 -8.88 -1.57 -5.09
N ARG A 22 -8.82 -0.26 -4.87
CA ARG A 22 -9.90 0.66 -5.26
C ARG A 22 -9.98 0.77 -6.78
N CYS A 23 -8.86 1.01 -7.46
CA CYS A 23 -8.77 1.21 -8.90
C CYS A 23 -8.99 -0.08 -9.71
N ASN A 24 -8.63 -1.24 -9.16
CA ASN A 24 -8.89 -2.54 -9.75
C ASN A 24 -9.64 -3.43 -8.74
N PRO A 25 -10.99 -3.50 -8.84
CA PRO A 25 -11.80 -4.32 -7.94
C PRO A 25 -11.42 -5.80 -7.93
N GLY A 26 -10.80 -6.32 -9.00
CA GLY A 26 -10.31 -7.69 -9.07
C GLY A 26 -9.15 -8.00 -8.12
N LEU A 27 -8.57 -7.00 -7.44
CA LEU A 27 -7.52 -7.15 -6.43
C LEU A 27 -8.06 -7.16 -4.98
N ARG A 28 -9.33 -6.83 -4.77
CA ARG A 28 -9.95 -6.81 -3.44
C ARG A 28 -10.03 -8.22 -2.87
N GLY A 29 -9.75 -8.39 -1.58
CA GLY A 29 -9.75 -9.72 -0.94
C GLY A 29 -8.56 -10.59 -1.32
N LYS A 30 -7.55 -10.06 -2.04
CA LYS A 30 -6.41 -10.82 -2.54
C LYS A 30 -5.10 -10.35 -1.93
N PRO A 31 -4.15 -11.27 -1.67
CA PRO A 31 -2.82 -10.90 -1.22
C PRO A 31 -2.08 -10.19 -2.36
N ILE A 32 -2.03 -8.86 -2.29
CA ILE A 32 -1.25 -8.02 -3.20
C ILE A 32 -0.07 -7.33 -2.49
N ALA A 33 1.00 -7.12 -3.24
CA ALA A 33 2.15 -6.30 -2.86
C ALA A 33 2.50 -5.32 -3.98
N VAL A 34 2.65 -4.05 -3.62
CA VAL A 34 3.08 -2.99 -4.55
C VAL A 34 4.61 -2.96 -4.61
N VAL A 35 5.15 -2.88 -5.81
CA VAL A 35 6.60 -2.88 -6.08
C VAL A 35 6.98 -1.78 -7.07
N GLY A 36 8.24 -1.35 -7.06
CA GLY A 36 8.72 -0.27 -7.93
C GLY A 36 8.95 -0.67 -9.39
N SER A 37 9.16 -1.96 -9.69
CA SER A 37 9.44 -2.44 -11.05
C SER A 37 9.16 -3.94 -11.22
N SER A 38 9.21 -4.42 -12.46
CA SER A 38 9.15 -5.86 -12.77
C SER A 38 10.45 -6.60 -12.42
N GLY A 39 11.58 -5.90 -12.40
CA GLY A 39 12.91 -6.44 -12.13
C GLY A 39 13.26 -6.54 -10.64
N ARG A 40 14.53 -6.26 -10.29
CA ARG A 40 15.00 -6.21 -8.90
C ARG A 40 14.36 -5.03 -8.18
N THR A 41 13.61 -5.34 -7.13
CA THR A 41 12.85 -4.36 -6.34
C THR A 41 12.47 -4.97 -5.00
N VAL A 42 11.82 -4.17 -4.16
CA VAL A 42 11.28 -4.57 -2.87
C VAL A 42 9.80 -4.21 -2.78
N VAL A 43 9.10 -4.87 -1.87
CA VAL A 43 7.72 -4.52 -1.49
C VAL A 43 7.73 -3.14 -0.83
N THR A 44 7.02 -2.18 -1.43
CA THR A 44 6.85 -0.84 -0.83
C THR A 44 5.69 -0.84 0.17
N THR A 45 4.59 -1.48 -0.20
CA THR A 45 3.46 -1.75 0.69
C THR A 45 2.77 -3.04 0.27
N CYS A 46 1.96 -3.59 1.16
CA CYS A 46 1.18 -4.79 0.91
C CYS A 46 -0.19 -4.69 1.58
N SER A 47 -1.15 -5.39 0.98
CA SER A 47 -2.51 -5.56 1.47
C SER A 47 -2.57 -6.30 2.81
N TYR A 48 -3.69 -6.17 3.52
CA TYR A 48 -3.90 -6.89 4.78
C TYR A 48 -3.87 -8.41 4.59
N GLU A 49 -4.41 -8.89 3.48
CA GLU A 49 -4.40 -10.28 3.06
C GLU A 49 -2.96 -10.78 2.90
N ALA A 50 -2.08 -10.01 2.26
CA ALA A 50 -0.66 -10.35 2.14
C ALA A 50 0.08 -10.28 3.50
N ARG A 51 -0.26 -9.32 4.37
CA ARG A 51 0.32 -9.21 5.73
C ARG A 51 -0.03 -10.43 6.59
N ALA A 52 -1.23 -10.99 6.43
CA ALA A 52 -1.64 -12.20 7.15
C ALA A 52 -0.74 -13.41 6.81
N PHE A 53 -0.16 -13.45 5.60
CA PHE A 53 0.85 -14.44 5.21
C PHE A 53 2.29 -14.08 5.63
N GLY A 54 2.50 -12.93 6.28
CA GLY A 54 3.82 -12.48 6.73
C GLY A 54 4.61 -11.65 5.72
N VAL A 55 3.99 -11.18 4.63
CA VAL A 55 4.63 -10.23 3.70
C VAL A 55 4.85 -8.89 4.41
N LYS A 56 6.04 -8.31 4.27
CA LYS A 56 6.43 -7.04 4.91
C LYS A 56 7.05 -6.08 3.90
N THR A 57 6.92 -4.78 4.16
CA THR A 57 7.67 -3.75 3.44
C THR A 57 9.17 -4.01 3.55
N GLY A 58 9.90 -3.77 2.47
CA GLY A 58 11.35 -4.02 2.37
C GLY A 58 11.72 -5.43 1.95
N MET A 59 10.81 -6.42 2.00
CA MET A 59 11.06 -7.75 1.46
C MET A 59 11.31 -7.68 -0.05
N ASN A 60 12.28 -8.46 -0.54
CA ASN A 60 12.43 -8.65 -1.97
C ASN A 60 11.33 -9.59 -2.52
N LYS A 61 11.18 -9.63 -3.84
CA LYS A 61 10.13 -10.45 -4.50
C LYS A 61 10.22 -11.94 -4.15
N TYR A 62 11.42 -12.47 -3.97
CA TYR A 62 11.64 -13.88 -3.64
C TYR A 62 11.19 -14.19 -2.20
N GLU A 63 11.62 -13.39 -1.23
CA GLU A 63 11.21 -13.51 0.18
C GLU A 63 9.69 -13.42 0.32
N ALA A 64 9.08 -12.43 -0.34
CA ALA A 64 7.64 -12.20 -0.30
C ALA A 64 6.86 -13.38 -0.93
N LYS A 65 7.34 -13.93 -2.05
CA LYS A 65 6.73 -15.12 -2.67
C LYS A 65 6.91 -16.39 -1.84
N ARG A 66 8.01 -16.52 -1.11
CA ARG A 66 8.27 -17.67 -0.25
C ARG A 66 7.23 -17.77 0.88
N VAL A 67 6.85 -16.64 1.47
CA VAL A 67 5.85 -16.61 2.55
C VAL A 67 4.41 -16.55 2.03
N CYS A 68 4.20 -16.03 0.82
CA CYS A 68 2.90 -15.98 0.16
C CYS A 68 3.02 -16.41 -1.32
N PRO A 69 2.90 -17.73 -1.62
CA PRO A 69 3.05 -18.23 -2.99
C PRO A 69 2.02 -17.64 -3.98
N SER A 70 0.81 -17.33 -3.49
CA SER A 70 -0.27 -16.71 -4.24
C SER A 70 -0.18 -15.18 -4.37
N LEU A 71 0.88 -14.55 -3.84
CA LEU A 71 1.05 -13.09 -3.85
C LEU A 71 1.01 -12.51 -5.25
N ILE A 72 0.21 -11.46 -5.44
CA ILE A 72 0.11 -10.71 -6.70
C ILE A 72 0.99 -9.46 -6.58
N PHE A 73 1.97 -9.32 -7.47
CA PHE A 73 2.76 -8.11 -7.55
C PHE A 73 2.07 -7.08 -8.44
N VAL A 74 1.93 -5.86 -7.92
CA VAL A 74 1.41 -4.71 -8.65
C VAL A 74 2.53 -3.70 -8.81
N ILE A 75 2.83 -3.29 -10.05
CA ILE A 75 3.81 -2.24 -10.30
C ILE A 75 3.17 -0.89 -9.93
N ALA A 76 3.90 -0.09 -9.17
CA ALA A 76 3.43 1.19 -8.68
C ALA A 76 3.04 2.17 -9.81
N ASP A 77 1.86 2.80 -9.70
CA ASP A 77 1.49 3.96 -10.51
C ASP A 77 1.33 5.20 -9.62
N ASN A 78 2.41 5.99 -9.54
CA ASN A 78 2.45 7.19 -8.68
C ASN A 78 1.36 8.22 -9.00
N ARG A 79 0.82 8.24 -10.23
CA ARG A 79 -0.25 9.18 -10.60
C ARG A 79 -1.52 8.89 -9.81
N LYS A 80 -1.87 7.61 -9.62
CA LYS A 80 -3.04 7.20 -8.81
C LYS A 80 -2.89 7.61 -7.34
N TYR A 81 -1.67 7.49 -6.81
CA TYR A 81 -1.38 7.78 -5.42
C TYR A 81 -1.41 9.28 -5.14
N ILE A 82 -0.84 10.08 -6.05
CA ILE A 82 -0.88 11.55 -5.97
C ILE A 82 -2.34 12.03 -6.08
N ASP A 83 -3.09 11.57 -7.08
CA ASP A 83 -4.50 11.93 -7.25
C ASP A 83 -5.33 11.60 -6.00
N THR A 84 -5.15 10.41 -5.43
CA THR A 84 -5.85 10.02 -4.20
C THR A 84 -5.42 10.86 -3.00
N SER A 85 -4.12 11.12 -2.85
CA SER A 85 -3.58 11.95 -1.77
C SER A 85 -4.16 13.36 -1.83
N THR A 86 -4.14 14.01 -3.00
CA THR A 86 -4.72 15.35 -3.21
C THR A 86 -6.19 15.40 -2.80
N LYS A 87 -6.98 14.36 -3.14
CA LYS A 87 -8.39 14.26 -2.73
C LYS A 87 -8.55 14.12 -1.22
N ILE A 88 -7.68 13.36 -0.55
CA ILE A 88 -7.70 13.24 0.92
C ILE A 88 -7.36 14.57 1.57
N PHE A 89 -6.32 15.26 1.10
CA PHE A 89 -5.94 16.58 1.60
C PHE A 89 -7.05 17.62 1.40
N SER A 90 -7.88 17.52 0.34
CA SER A 90 -9.01 18.45 0.15
C SER A 90 -10.18 18.26 1.13
N ILE A 91 -10.17 17.22 1.95
CA ILE A 91 -11.18 16.99 3.00
C ILE A 91 -10.81 17.76 4.29
N PHE A 92 -9.54 18.13 4.46
CA PHE A 92 -8.98 18.76 5.66
C PHE A 92 -8.49 20.18 5.37
#